data_AF-A0A3P9C7D7-F1
#
_entry.id   AF-A0A3P9C7D7-F1
#
_cell.length_a   1.000
_cell.length_b   1.000
_cell.length_c   1.000
_cell.angle_alpha   90.00
_cell.angle_beta   90.00
_cell.angle_gamma   90.00
#
_symmetry.space_group_name_H-M   'P 1'
#
loop_
_entity.id
_entity.type
_entity.pdbx_description
1 polymer ?
#
loop_
_entity_poly.entity_id
_entity_poly.type
_entity_poly.pdbx_seq_one_letter_code
_entity_poly.pdbx_strand_id
1 'polypeptide(L)'
;MAGKGRGVGAFTFNIDALGIGRGNMPEARVGPSPLFPNTDFKPVPLKAGEDEDYMLALKQEMRGTMQRLPHNIKPQSNKAEVERYTERYLKQSQIDGNEWTPDWNLFPKELMPRRKRPRAKTGTKKSAKISRKDAENILTKLDELANKDDPEKSDEETEKKPGNKDEEEEIEEEEYEEEDIEEENDYIESYFDNGEDFAADSDDNMDAEATY
;
A
#
# COMPACT_ATOMS: atom_id res chain seq x y z
N MET A 1 33.62 -55.66 -35.33
CA MET A 1 32.92 -56.02 -36.58
C MET A 1 31.64 -55.20 -36.68
N ALA A 2 31.31 -54.74 -37.89
CA ALA A 2 30.47 -53.59 -38.23
C ALA A 2 29.18 -53.39 -37.40
N GLY A 3 29.10 -52.25 -36.71
CA GLY A 3 27.90 -51.80 -36.00
C GLY A 3 26.79 -51.41 -36.97
N LYS A 4 25.64 -52.06 -36.82
CA LYS A 4 24.40 -51.83 -37.58
C LYS A 4 23.83 -50.45 -37.20
N GLY A 5 24.04 -49.44 -38.04
CA GLY A 5 23.45 -48.11 -37.85
C GLY A 5 21.92 -48.15 -37.94
N ARG A 6 21.24 -47.66 -36.90
CA ARG A 6 19.78 -47.48 -36.87
C ARG A 6 19.40 -46.46 -37.96
N GLY A 7 18.49 -46.84 -38.85
CA GLY A 7 17.99 -45.98 -39.92
C GLY A 7 17.36 -44.70 -39.37
N VAL A 8 17.65 -43.57 -40.01
CA VAL A 8 16.97 -42.29 -39.80
C VAL A 8 15.46 -42.52 -40.03
N GLY A 9 14.63 -42.13 -39.06
CA GLY A 9 13.18 -42.33 -39.13
C GLY A 9 12.57 -41.68 -40.38
N ALA A 10 11.73 -42.43 -41.10
CA ALA A 10 11.01 -41.91 -42.25
C ALA A 10 9.89 -40.95 -41.78
N PHE A 11 9.75 -39.82 -42.47
CA PHE A 11 8.65 -38.89 -42.24
C PHE A 11 7.37 -39.39 -42.93
N THR A 12 6.20 -38.97 -42.45
CA THR A 12 4.90 -39.33 -43.03
C THR A 12 4.63 -38.68 -44.40
N PHE A 13 5.47 -37.73 -44.80
CA PHE A 13 5.42 -37.02 -46.08
C PHE A 13 6.69 -37.25 -46.90
N ASN A 14 6.60 -37.08 -48.22
CA ASN A 14 7.71 -37.26 -49.14
C ASN A 14 8.72 -36.09 -49.02
N ILE A 15 9.90 -36.37 -48.45
CA ILE A 15 10.99 -35.40 -48.24
C ILE A 15 11.61 -34.96 -49.57
N ASP A 16 11.72 -35.87 -50.54
CA ASP A 16 12.30 -35.59 -51.86
C ASP A 16 11.49 -34.54 -52.64
N ALA A 17 10.17 -34.50 -52.43
CA ALA A 17 9.29 -33.49 -53.03
C ALA A 17 9.54 -32.07 -52.48
N LEU A 18 10.15 -31.96 -51.30
CA LEU A 18 10.60 -30.69 -50.71
C LEU A 18 12.02 -30.30 -51.15
N GLY A 19 12.66 -31.09 -52.02
CA GLY A 19 14.02 -30.84 -52.50
C GLY A 19 15.12 -31.20 -51.49
N ILE A 20 14.79 -31.85 -50.37
CA ILE A 20 15.76 -32.29 -49.38
C ILE A 20 16.22 -33.71 -49.76
N GLY A 21 17.38 -33.79 -50.41
CA GLY A 21 17.96 -35.06 -50.83
C GLY A 21 18.52 -35.89 -49.67
N ARG A 22 18.75 -37.18 -49.94
CA ARG A 22 19.39 -38.12 -48.99
C ARG A 22 20.76 -37.59 -48.55
N GLY A 23 20.91 -37.29 -47.26
CA GLY A 23 22.16 -36.78 -46.68
C GLY A 23 22.28 -35.26 -46.60
N ASN A 24 21.29 -34.49 -47.08
CA ASN A 24 21.26 -33.02 -46.98
C ASN A 24 20.20 -32.54 -45.95
N MET A 25 20.07 -33.26 -44.83
CA MET A 25 19.14 -32.86 -43.77
C MET A 25 19.73 -31.67 -43.00
N PRO A 26 18.98 -30.58 -42.76
CA PRO A 26 19.47 -29.48 -41.94
C PRO A 26 19.85 -29.97 -40.54
N GLU A 27 20.85 -29.33 -39.96
CA GLU A 27 21.30 -29.64 -38.61
C GLU A 27 20.18 -29.42 -37.60
N ALA A 28 19.97 -30.39 -36.72
CA ALA A 28 18.99 -30.28 -35.65
C ALA A 28 19.47 -29.25 -34.64
N ARG A 29 18.65 -28.22 -34.37
CA ARG A 29 18.98 -27.20 -33.36
C ARG A 29 19.13 -27.86 -31.98
N VAL A 30 20.23 -27.55 -31.29
CA VAL A 30 20.59 -28.14 -29.98
C VAL A 30 19.82 -27.50 -28.81
N GLY A 31 19.13 -26.37 -29.03
CA GLY A 31 18.36 -25.69 -27.98
C GLY A 31 17.52 -24.53 -28.52
N PRO A 32 16.74 -23.88 -27.64
CA PRO A 32 16.00 -22.67 -28.01
C PRO A 32 16.96 -21.55 -28.40
N SER A 33 16.52 -20.68 -29.32
CA SER A 33 17.24 -19.45 -29.64
C SER A 33 17.35 -18.58 -28.39
N PRO A 34 18.46 -17.84 -28.19
CA PRO A 34 18.54 -16.87 -27.10
C PRO A 34 17.42 -15.83 -27.22
N LEU A 35 16.97 -15.31 -26.06
CA LEU A 35 15.96 -14.24 -25.97
C LEU A 35 16.42 -12.95 -26.68
N PHE A 36 17.73 -12.68 -26.64
CA PHE A 36 18.35 -11.51 -27.24
C PHE A 36 19.42 -11.97 -28.24
N PRO A 37 19.08 -12.13 -29.53
CA PRO A 37 20.08 -12.42 -30.56
C PRO A 37 21.01 -11.23 -30.74
N ASN A 38 22.26 -11.49 -31.11
CA ASN A 38 23.23 -10.44 -31.41
C ASN A 38 22.79 -9.65 -32.64
N THR A 39 22.82 -8.33 -32.53
CA THR A 39 22.52 -7.40 -33.63
C THR A 39 23.81 -6.87 -34.23
N ASP A 40 23.87 -6.83 -35.57
CA ASP A 40 25.04 -6.35 -36.30
C ASP A 40 25.29 -4.85 -36.13
N PHE A 41 24.22 -4.07 -35.91
CA PHE A 41 24.27 -2.62 -35.82
C PHE A 41 23.80 -2.11 -34.45
N LYS A 42 24.46 -1.06 -33.97
CA LYS A 42 24.09 -0.31 -32.77
C LYS A 42 23.29 0.95 -33.14
N PRO A 43 22.41 1.44 -32.25
CA PRO A 43 21.70 2.69 -32.48
C PRO A 43 22.67 3.87 -32.54
N VAL A 44 22.25 4.94 -33.22
CA VAL A 44 23.02 6.18 -33.35
C VAL A 44 23.16 6.86 -31.98
N PRO A 45 24.35 7.39 -31.63
CA PRO A 45 24.55 8.15 -30.40
C PRO A 45 23.62 9.37 -30.31
N LEU A 46 23.30 9.78 -29.08
CA LEU A 46 22.49 10.97 -28.85
C LEU A 46 23.25 12.23 -29.28
N LYS A 47 22.51 13.24 -29.74
CA LYS A 47 23.06 14.55 -30.05
C LYS A 47 23.44 15.25 -28.74
N ALA A 48 24.62 15.86 -28.73
CA ALA A 48 25.11 16.67 -27.62
C ALA A 48 25.11 18.15 -28.04
N GLY A 49 24.66 19.00 -27.14
CA GLY A 49 24.55 20.44 -27.34
C GLY A 49 23.75 21.12 -26.23
N GLU A 50 24.02 22.40 -26.02
CA GLU A 50 23.34 23.20 -24.99
C GLU A 50 21.83 23.29 -25.23
N ASP A 51 21.41 23.36 -26.50
CA ASP A 51 20.00 23.39 -26.88
C ASP A 51 19.28 22.07 -26.51
N GLU A 52 19.91 20.92 -26.78
CA GLU A 52 19.37 19.61 -26.40
C GLU A 52 19.29 19.44 -24.88
N ASP A 53 20.30 19.90 -24.15
CA ASP A 53 20.34 19.84 -22.69
C ASP A 53 19.28 20.76 -22.06
N TYR A 54 19.07 21.96 -22.62
CA TYR A 54 17.98 22.85 -22.22
C TYR A 54 16.61 22.19 -22.41
N MET A 55 16.37 21.60 -23.58
CA MET A 55 15.12 20.89 -23.85
C MET A 55 14.91 19.68 -22.94
N LEU A 56 15.99 18.97 -22.58
CA LEU A 56 15.95 17.87 -21.61
C LEU A 56 15.57 18.38 -20.21
N ALA A 57 16.20 19.46 -19.74
CA ALA A 57 15.89 20.09 -18.46
C ALA A 57 14.43 20.56 -18.42
N LEU A 58 13.98 21.27 -19.46
CA LEU A 58 12.59 21.72 -19.59
C LEU A 58 11.61 20.54 -19.54
N LYS A 59 11.91 19.43 -20.22
CA LYS A 59 11.08 18.22 -20.17
C LYS A 59 10.96 17.68 -18.75
N GLN A 60 12.04 17.68 -17.97
CA GLN A 60 12.03 17.22 -16.58
C GLN A 60 11.19 18.15 -15.70
N GLU A 61 11.34 19.46 -15.86
CA GLU A 61 10.52 20.46 -15.15
C GLU A 61 9.04 20.35 -15.50
N MET A 62 8.70 20.17 -16.78
CA MET A 62 7.33 19.95 -17.23
C MET A 62 6.70 18.73 -16.55
N ARG A 63 7.46 17.62 -16.41
CA ARG A 63 6.97 16.45 -15.66
C ARG A 63 6.64 16.80 -14.21
N GLY A 64 7.53 17.52 -13.52
CA GLY A 64 7.33 17.92 -12.13
C GLY A 64 6.15 18.89 -11.94
N THR A 65 6.05 19.88 -12.82
CA THR A 65 4.95 20.87 -12.80
C THR A 65 3.61 20.22 -13.11
N MET A 66 3.52 19.37 -14.14
CA MET A 66 2.30 18.64 -14.49
C MET A 66 1.81 17.73 -13.35
N GLN A 67 2.71 17.11 -12.58
CA GLN A 67 2.34 16.29 -11.44
C GLN A 67 1.74 17.08 -10.27
N ARG A 68 2.10 18.35 -10.13
CA ARG A 68 1.59 19.26 -9.08
C ARG A 68 0.31 19.98 -9.50
N LEU A 69 0.03 20.08 -10.79
CA LEU A 69 -1.19 20.72 -11.29
C LEU A 69 -2.45 19.94 -10.87
N PRO A 70 -3.59 20.63 -10.65
CA PRO A 70 -4.86 19.99 -10.29
C PRO A 70 -5.39 19.00 -11.35
N HIS A 71 -4.87 19.05 -12.57
CA HIS A 71 -5.22 18.14 -13.65
C HIS A 71 -4.65 16.72 -13.48
N ASN A 72 -3.67 16.54 -12.57
CA ASN A 72 -3.13 15.23 -12.24
C ASN A 72 -4.03 14.51 -11.23
N ILE A 73 -5.08 13.88 -11.73
CA ILE A 73 -6.06 13.15 -10.91
C ILE A 73 -5.39 11.91 -10.30
N LYS A 74 -5.09 11.97 -8.99
CA LYS A 74 -4.52 10.85 -8.25
C LYS A 74 -5.58 9.77 -7.99
N PRO A 75 -5.20 8.47 -8.04
CA PRO A 75 -6.09 7.41 -7.60
C PRO A 75 -6.47 7.64 -6.14
N GLN A 76 -7.75 7.47 -5.82
CA GLN A 76 -8.24 7.59 -4.45
C GLN A 76 -7.68 6.44 -3.62
N SER A 77 -6.97 6.74 -2.53
CA SER A 77 -6.58 5.71 -1.58
C SER A 77 -7.82 5.14 -0.89
N ASN A 78 -7.87 3.83 -0.70
CA ASN A 78 -8.90 3.22 0.13
C ASN A 78 -8.85 3.81 1.54
N LYS A 79 -9.99 3.85 2.22
CA LYS A 79 -10.04 4.26 3.63
C LYS A 79 -9.18 3.28 4.42
N ALA A 80 -8.33 3.81 5.29
CA ALA A 80 -7.63 2.99 6.27
C ALA A 80 -8.67 2.24 7.11
N GLU A 81 -8.34 1.00 7.47
CA GLU A 81 -9.20 0.16 8.31
C GLU A 81 -9.42 0.77 9.71
N VAL A 82 -8.38 1.44 10.22
CA VAL A 82 -8.39 2.11 11.52
C VAL A 82 -8.36 3.62 11.31
N GLU A 83 -9.33 4.34 11.88
CA GLU A 83 -9.39 5.79 11.82
C GLU A 83 -8.31 6.42 12.71
N ARG A 84 -7.29 7.04 12.11
CA ARG A 84 -6.27 7.78 12.86
C ARG A 84 -6.63 9.26 12.95
N TYR A 85 -6.43 9.88 14.11
CA TYR A 85 -6.70 11.32 14.28
C TYR A 85 -5.89 12.21 13.31
N THR A 86 -4.67 11.78 12.97
CA THR A 86 -3.78 12.44 11.99
C THR A 86 -4.40 12.53 10.59
N GLU A 87 -5.33 11.65 10.23
CA GLU A 87 -6.02 11.70 8.94
C GLU A 87 -6.86 12.95 8.74
N ARG A 88 -7.32 13.60 9.82
CA ARG A 88 -8.13 14.83 9.70
C ARG A 88 -7.34 15.94 9.03
N TYR A 89 -6.06 16.10 9.39
CA TYR A 89 -5.19 17.13 8.83
C TYR A 89 -4.72 16.77 7.41
N LEU A 90 -4.46 15.48 7.13
CA LEU A 90 -4.10 15.00 5.79
C LEU A 90 -5.25 15.13 4.78
N LYS A 91 -6.50 14.89 5.22
CA LYS A 91 -7.67 15.05 4.36
C LYS A 91 -7.94 16.51 4.02
N GLN A 92 -7.74 17.43 4.97
CA GLN A 92 -7.93 18.86 4.74
C GLN A 92 -6.98 19.37 3.64
N SER A 93 -5.69 19.03 3.71
CA SER A 93 -4.71 19.46 2.70
C SER A 93 -4.98 18.88 1.30
N GLN A 94 -5.52 17.65 1.21
CA GLN A 94 -5.93 17.05 -0.05
C GLN A 94 -7.16 17.71 -0.68
N ILE A 95 -8.09 18.20 0.14
CA ILE A 95 -9.28 18.90 -0.35
C ILE A 95 -8.87 20.26 -0.92
N ASP A 96 -8.03 21.00 -0.20
CA ASP A 96 -7.56 22.33 -0.61
C ASP A 96 -6.75 22.29 -1.92
N GLY A 97 -5.98 21.21 -2.15
CA GLY A 97 -5.19 21.03 -3.38
C GLY A 97 -6.00 20.62 -4.63
N ASN A 98 -7.25 20.17 -4.47
CA ASN A 98 -8.04 19.58 -5.55
C ASN A 98 -9.13 20.52 -6.11
N GLU A 99 -9.16 21.78 -5.69
CA GLU A 99 -10.23 22.72 -6.02
C GLU A 99 -10.03 23.38 -7.41
N TRP A 100 -9.94 22.57 -8.46
CA TRP A 100 -10.10 23.03 -9.84
C TRP A 100 -11.48 22.65 -10.36
N THR A 101 -12.25 23.65 -10.81
CA THR A 101 -13.59 23.44 -11.36
C THR A 101 -13.64 23.90 -12.82
N PRO A 102 -14.06 23.05 -13.77
CA PRO A 102 -14.23 23.45 -15.17
C PRO A 102 -15.49 24.30 -15.35
N ASP A 103 -15.56 25.06 -16.44
CA ASP A 103 -16.78 25.76 -16.85
C ASP A 103 -17.82 24.76 -17.40
N TRP A 104 -18.84 24.47 -16.60
CA TRP A 104 -19.88 23.50 -16.93
C TRP A 104 -20.79 23.90 -18.09
N ASN A 105 -20.72 25.14 -18.58
CA ASN A 105 -21.47 25.53 -19.79
C ASN A 105 -20.89 24.90 -21.07
N LEU A 106 -19.60 24.55 -21.05
CA LEU A 106 -18.88 23.94 -22.18
C LEU A 106 -18.96 22.41 -22.18
N PHE A 107 -19.36 21.80 -21.05
CA PHE A 107 -19.37 20.34 -20.88
C PHE A 107 -20.80 19.79 -20.81
N PRO A 108 -21.04 18.54 -21.26
CA PRO A 108 -22.30 17.86 -21.04
C PRO A 108 -22.65 17.76 -19.55
N LYS A 109 -23.94 17.92 -19.22
CA LYS A 109 -24.45 17.83 -17.84
C LYS A 109 -24.20 16.48 -17.16
N GLU A 110 -23.91 15.44 -17.94
CA GLU A 110 -23.61 14.09 -17.45
C GLU A 110 -22.29 14.00 -16.70
N LEU A 111 -21.32 14.88 -17.03
CA LEU A 111 -20.00 14.89 -16.39
C LEU A 111 -20.00 15.66 -15.06
N MET A 112 -21.08 16.38 -14.74
CA MET A 112 -21.16 17.15 -13.50
C MET A 112 -21.14 16.22 -12.28
N PRO A 113 -20.19 16.38 -11.33
CA PRO A 113 -20.16 15.60 -10.11
C PRO A 113 -21.46 15.75 -9.32
N ARG A 114 -22.28 14.70 -9.30
CA ARG A 114 -23.49 14.69 -8.48
C ARG A 114 -23.07 14.47 -7.03
N ARG A 115 -23.18 15.52 -6.20
CA ARG A 115 -23.14 15.36 -4.74
C ARG A 115 -24.30 14.43 -4.36
N LYS A 116 -24.00 13.14 -4.14
CA LYS A 116 -24.94 12.22 -3.52
C LYS A 116 -25.19 12.76 -2.12
N ARG A 117 -26.24 13.56 -1.96
CA ARG A 117 -26.75 13.91 -0.62
C ARG A 117 -26.97 12.56 0.07
N PRO A 118 -26.42 12.34 1.28
CA PRO A 118 -26.76 11.14 2.02
C PRO A 118 -28.28 11.11 2.10
N ARG A 119 -28.90 10.11 1.47
CA ARG A 119 -30.30 9.82 1.74
C ARG A 119 -30.34 9.59 3.24
N ALA A 120 -31.02 10.46 3.97
CA ALA A 120 -31.34 10.22 5.35
C ALA A 120 -31.96 8.81 5.37
N LYS A 121 -31.28 7.86 6.02
CA LYS A 121 -31.85 6.52 6.22
C LYS A 121 -33.12 6.76 7.03
N THR A 122 -34.27 6.77 6.36
CA THR A 122 -35.58 6.62 6.97
C THR A 122 -35.61 5.22 7.56
N GLY A 123 -35.04 5.04 8.76
CA GLY A 123 -34.98 3.72 9.38
C GLY A 123 -33.94 3.50 10.46
N THR A 124 -32.93 4.36 10.63
CA THR A 124 -32.14 4.28 11.87
C THR A 124 -32.97 4.95 12.95
N LYS A 125 -33.56 4.14 13.83
CA LYS A 125 -34.09 4.61 15.12
C LYS A 125 -33.02 5.55 15.67
N LYS A 126 -33.36 6.84 15.79
CA LYS A 126 -32.53 7.80 16.51
C LYS A 126 -32.23 7.10 17.83
N SER A 127 -30.96 6.89 18.16
CA SER A 127 -30.60 6.57 19.55
C SER A 127 -31.37 7.58 20.38
N ALA A 128 -32.19 7.06 21.30
CA ALA A 128 -33.13 7.88 22.04
C ALA A 128 -32.35 9.08 22.55
N LYS A 129 -32.73 10.29 22.11
CA LYS A 129 -32.16 11.50 22.69
C LYS A 129 -32.46 11.39 24.17
N ILE A 130 -31.44 11.16 24.97
CA ILE A 130 -31.51 11.19 26.43
C ILE A 130 -32.25 12.47 26.75
N SER A 131 -33.44 12.35 27.36
CA SER A 131 -34.22 13.54 27.65
C SER A 131 -33.43 14.37 28.67
N ARG A 132 -33.63 15.70 28.71
CA ARG A 132 -32.91 16.54 29.69
C ARG A 132 -33.07 16.03 31.12
N LYS A 133 -34.25 15.46 31.42
CA LYS A 133 -34.55 14.82 32.70
C LYS A 133 -33.72 13.57 32.94
N ASP A 134 -33.50 12.74 31.93
CA ASP A 134 -32.66 11.55 32.06
C ASP A 134 -31.19 11.94 32.25
N ALA A 135 -30.72 13.00 31.59
CA ALA A 135 -29.37 13.53 31.79
C ALA A 135 -29.19 14.12 33.19
N GLU A 136 -30.17 14.88 33.70
CA GLU A 136 -30.19 15.39 35.07
C GLU A 136 -30.20 14.24 36.09
N ASN A 137 -31.01 13.20 35.87
CA ASN A 137 -31.05 12.01 36.74
C ASN A 137 -29.74 11.21 36.74
N ILE A 138 -29.02 11.17 35.60
CA ILE A 138 -27.70 10.54 35.52
C ILE A 138 -26.67 11.39 36.27
N LEU A 139 -26.71 12.72 36.11
CA LEU A 139 -25.83 13.63 36.84
C LEU A 139 -26.04 13.54 38.35
N THR A 140 -27.28 13.51 38.84
CA THR A 140 -27.56 13.34 40.27
C THR A 140 -27.09 11.98 40.78
N LYS A 141 -27.23 10.90 40.00
CA LYS A 141 -26.71 9.58 40.37
C LYS A 141 -25.18 9.53 40.42
N LEU A 142 -24.50 10.21 39.49
CA LEU A 142 -23.04 10.31 39.49
C LEU A 142 -22.54 11.12 40.68
N ASP A 143 -23.23 12.21 41.02
CA ASP A 143 -22.91 13.03 42.18
C ASP A 143 -23.17 12.26 43.49
N GLU A 144 -24.26 11.49 43.59
CA GLU A 144 -24.52 10.61 44.72
C GLU A 144 -23.48 9.48 44.86
N LEU A 145 -22.96 8.93 43.77
CA LEU A 145 -21.90 7.92 43.79
C LEU A 145 -20.57 8.55 44.22
N ALA A 146 -20.21 9.71 43.67
CA ALA A 146 -19.01 10.45 44.06
C ALA A 146 -19.02 10.86 45.54
N ASN A 147 -20.19 11.13 46.11
CA ASN A 147 -20.35 11.41 47.55
C ASN A 147 -20.48 10.14 48.42
N LYS A 148 -20.68 8.97 47.83
CA LYS A 148 -20.71 7.67 48.54
C LYS A 148 -19.36 6.94 48.51
N ASP A 149 -18.47 7.32 47.60
CA ASP A 149 -17.09 6.81 47.51
C ASP A 149 -16.13 7.48 48.52
N ASP A 150 -16.62 7.88 49.69
CA ASP A 150 -15.78 8.19 50.85
C ASP A 150 -15.33 6.85 51.50
N PRO A 151 -14.03 6.52 51.51
CA PRO A 151 -13.52 5.20 51.89
C PRO A 151 -13.41 5.03 53.42
N GLU A 152 -14.42 5.42 54.19
CA GLU A 152 -14.42 5.24 55.64
C GLU A 152 -15.80 4.80 56.18
N LYS A 153 -16.18 3.52 55.95
CA LYS A 153 -16.62 2.54 56.99
C LYS A 153 -17.53 1.40 56.48
N SER A 154 -17.20 0.20 57.00
CA SER A 154 -17.97 -1.07 57.16
C SER A 154 -18.43 -1.77 55.87
N ASP A 155 -17.97 -2.98 55.50
CA ASP A 155 -17.79 -4.22 56.28
C ASP A 155 -19.02 -4.61 57.12
N GLU A 156 -20.03 -5.24 56.48
CA GLU A 156 -20.81 -6.33 57.10
C GLU A 156 -21.63 -7.13 56.05
N GLU A 157 -21.55 -8.45 56.16
CA GLU A 157 -22.27 -9.49 55.40
C GLU A 157 -23.80 -9.32 55.37
N THR A 158 -24.47 -9.79 54.30
CA THR A 158 -25.36 -10.99 54.33
C THR A 158 -26.29 -11.11 53.10
N GLU A 159 -26.46 -12.38 52.71
CA GLU A 159 -27.17 -12.96 51.58
C GLU A 159 -28.69 -12.66 51.49
N LYS A 160 -29.25 -12.70 50.25
CA LYS A 160 -30.27 -13.68 49.80
C LYS A 160 -30.78 -13.45 48.36
N LYS A 161 -30.59 -14.47 47.50
CA LYS A 161 -31.39 -14.76 46.27
C LYS A 161 -32.77 -15.34 46.67
N PRO A 162 -33.83 -15.35 45.82
CA PRO A 162 -34.00 -16.32 44.70
C PRO A 162 -34.73 -15.72 43.47
N GLY A 163 -34.71 -16.25 42.24
CA GLY A 163 -34.17 -17.47 41.65
C GLY A 163 -34.72 -17.63 40.22
N ASN A 164 -34.20 -18.65 39.51
CA ASN A 164 -34.75 -19.39 38.36
C ASN A 164 -34.01 -19.27 37.00
N LYS A 165 -33.19 -20.31 36.73
CA LYS A 165 -33.11 -21.14 35.50
C LYS A 165 -32.67 -20.48 34.18
N ASP A 166 -31.70 -20.95 33.41
CA ASP A 166 -31.17 -22.31 33.15
C ASP A 166 -29.69 -22.20 32.63
N GLU A 167 -28.92 -23.29 32.82
CA GLU A 167 -27.96 -23.95 31.89
C GLU A 167 -27.07 -23.07 30.97
N GLU A 168 -25.75 -23.21 30.83
CA GLU A 168 -24.74 -24.23 31.12
C GLU A 168 -23.35 -23.55 30.99
N GLU A 169 -22.33 -24.22 31.53
CA GLU A 169 -20.88 -24.01 31.36
C GLU A 169 -20.50 -23.76 29.87
N GLU A 170 -19.48 -22.96 29.53
CA GLU A 170 -18.07 -23.37 29.63
C GLU A 170 -17.18 -22.13 29.39
N ILE A 171 -16.37 -21.79 30.39
CA ILE A 171 -15.25 -20.84 30.32
C ILE A 171 -14.01 -21.71 30.32
N GLU A 172 -13.27 -21.75 29.20
CA GLU A 172 -11.88 -22.22 29.20
C GLU A 172 -10.98 -20.97 29.18
N GLU A 173 -10.45 -20.68 30.37
CA GLU A 173 -9.20 -19.94 30.56
C GLU A 173 -8.05 -20.80 30.03
N GLU A 174 -7.24 -20.27 29.12
CA GLU A 174 -5.85 -20.70 28.98
C GLU A 174 -4.94 -19.49 29.20
N GLU A 175 -4.37 -19.44 30.41
CA GLU A 175 -3.16 -18.70 30.77
C GLU A 175 -2.00 -19.16 29.87
N TYR A 176 -1.24 -18.21 29.32
CA TYR A 176 0.12 -18.48 28.84
C TYR A 176 1.08 -17.34 29.23
N GLU A 177 1.89 -17.66 30.24
CA GLU A 177 3.33 -17.44 30.37
C GLU A 177 3.89 -16.02 30.10
N GLU A 178 4.04 -15.30 31.22
CA GLU A 178 4.97 -14.21 31.46
C GLU A 178 6.42 -14.75 31.51
N GLU A 179 7.15 -14.75 30.39
CA GLU A 179 8.59 -15.01 30.41
C GLU A 179 9.34 -14.19 29.32
N ASP A 180 10.01 -13.12 29.77
CA ASP A 180 11.31 -12.63 29.30
C ASP A 180 11.46 -12.00 27.88
N ILE A 181 10.87 -10.81 27.66
CA ILE A 181 11.06 -10.01 26.41
C ILE A 181 11.65 -8.60 26.68
N GLU A 182 12.04 -8.28 27.92
CA GLU A 182 12.35 -6.89 28.29
C GLU A 182 13.76 -6.36 27.92
N GLU A 183 14.70 -7.18 27.43
CA GLU A 183 16.10 -6.75 27.21
C GLU A 183 16.55 -6.49 25.75
N GLU A 184 15.71 -6.69 24.73
CA GLU A 184 16.08 -6.46 23.30
C GLU A 184 15.18 -5.42 22.60
N ASN A 185 14.66 -4.44 23.34
CA ASN A 185 13.94 -3.35 22.70
C ASN A 185 14.94 -2.30 22.19
N ASP A 186 15.31 -2.38 20.91
CA ASP A 186 15.99 -1.35 20.09
C ASP A 186 15.24 0.02 20.05
N TYR A 187 14.20 0.16 20.87
CA TYR A 187 13.32 1.29 21.01
C TYR A 187 14.06 2.55 21.50
N ILE A 188 15.06 2.41 22.39
CA ILE A 188 15.83 3.58 22.85
C ILE A 188 16.74 4.12 21.75
N GLU A 189 17.37 3.25 20.97
CA GLU A 189 18.30 3.66 19.90
C GLU A 189 17.57 4.24 18.69
N SER A 190 16.34 3.79 18.40
CA SER A 190 15.53 4.28 17.28
C SER A 190 14.60 5.46 17.62
N TYR A 191 14.41 5.83 18.89
CA TYR A 191 13.45 6.89 19.27
C TYR A 191 13.80 8.28 18.74
N PHE A 192 15.09 8.57 18.52
CA PHE A 192 15.56 9.83 17.92
C PHE A 192 16.12 9.68 16.51
N ASP A 193 16.23 8.47 15.98
CA ASP A 193 16.70 8.25 14.62
C ASP A 193 15.54 8.37 13.63
N ASN A 194 15.42 9.54 13.01
CA ASN A 194 14.47 9.82 11.94
C ASN A 194 14.88 9.20 10.58
N GLY A 195 15.82 8.26 10.56
CA GLY A 195 16.32 7.58 9.36
C GLY A 195 17.17 8.51 8.50
N GLU A 196 17.90 9.44 9.13
CA GLU A 196 18.74 10.44 8.45
C GLU A 196 20.24 10.20 8.68
N ASP A 197 20.64 8.94 8.83
CA ASP A 197 22.05 8.51 8.80
C ASP A 197 22.62 8.67 7.38
N PHE A 198 22.90 9.92 6.99
CA PHE A 198 23.77 10.24 5.88
C PHE A 198 25.20 10.03 6.37
N ALA A 199 25.60 8.76 6.44
CA ALA A 199 26.95 8.35 6.79
C ALA A 199 27.96 9.08 5.89
N ALA A 200 28.59 10.08 6.49
CA ALA A 200 29.77 10.74 6.00
C ALA A 200 30.98 9.82 6.24
N ASP A 201 31.12 8.73 5.47
CA ASP A 201 32.43 8.08 5.26
C ASP A 201 32.44 7.04 4.12
N SER A 202 32.53 7.50 2.87
CA SER A 202 33.07 6.68 1.77
C SER A 202 34.32 7.37 1.25
N ASP A 203 35.37 7.24 2.04
CA ASP A 203 36.75 7.60 1.73
C ASP A 203 37.31 6.84 0.50
N ASP A 204 38.29 7.49 -0.14
CA ASP A 204 39.37 6.93 -0.96
C ASP A 204 39.11 6.20 -2.30
N ASN A 205 39.25 6.94 -3.42
CA ASN A 205 40.17 6.50 -4.49
C ASN A 205 40.68 7.65 -5.40
N MET A 206 41.92 8.06 -5.13
CA MET A 206 42.96 8.53 -6.09
C MET A 206 42.79 9.86 -6.83
N ASP A 207 43.11 10.98 -6.17
CA ASP A 207 43.69 12.16 -6.84
C ASP A 207 45.22 12.03 -6.81
N ALA A 208 45.75 11.27 -7.77
CA ALA A 208 47.17 11.16 -8.05
C ALA A 208 47.47 11.83 -9.39
N GLU A 209 48.26 12.90 -9.31
CA GLU A 209 49.28 13.29 -10.30
C GLU A 209 48.81 13.88 -11.65
N ALA A 210 48.96 15.20 -11.77
CA ALA A 210 49.47 15.81 -13.00
C ALA A 210 50.15 17.16 -12.70
N THR A 211 51.42 17.08 -12.29
CA THR A 211 52.40 18.16 -12.46
C THR A 211 52.96 18.13 -13.90
N TYR A 212 53.06 19.34 -14.47
CA TYR A 212 53.74 19.77 -15.70
C TYR A 212 53.06 19.55 -17.06
#